data_AF-U2E691-F1
#
_entry.id   AF-U2E691-F1
#
_cell.length_a   1.000
_cell.length_b   1.000
_cell.length_c   1.000
_cell.angle_alpha   90.00
_cell.angle_beta   90.00
_cell.angle_gamma   90.00
#
_symmetry.space_group_name_H-M   'P 1'
#
loop_
_entity.id
_entity.type
_entity.pdbx_description
1 polymer ?
#
loop_
_entity_poly.entity_id
_entity_poly.type
_entity_poly.pdbx_seq_one_letter_code
_entity_poly.pdbx_strand_id
1 'polypeptide(L)'
;MCLIVYNFASKFNIIDTLLIAFFIAWIIIAYKYSDWKNWRTYYPTIIFWGLGDMIYNVIFCDTPLWKYADPWFGHILSDILTMVIIFPCAALLYLTHFPKTVYKKIAYIFFWVFTFTGIEFIFTKLGSIIYFNSWTIIWSAVHNTYQFFLLRLHHHNPLLAWAAAFLILAVIMSIFKIPFSILTK
;
A
#
# COMPACT_ATOMS: atom_id res chain seq x y z
N MET A 1 -15.11 -3.14 -22.63
CA MET A 1 -14.47 -4.31 -23.28
C MET A 1 -13.28 -3.81 -24.10
N CYS A 2 -12.12 -3.63 -23.46
CA CYS A 2 -10.88 -3.29 -24.16
C CYS A 2 -9.93 -4.45 -23.93
N LEU A 3 -9.93 -5.39 -24.89
CA LEU A 3 -8.98 -6.47 -24.97
C LEU A 3 -7.64 -5.89 -25.42
N ILE A 4 -6.86 -5.40 -24.47
CA ILE A 4 -5.41 -5.34 -24.66
C ILE A 4 -4.94 -6.78 -24.41
N VAL A 5 -4.77 -7.52 -25.51
CA VAL A 5 -3.97 -8.74 -25.50
C VAL A 5 -2.55 -8.30 -25.14
N TYR A 6 -2.24 -8.32 -23.84
CA TYR A 6 -0.87 -8.21 -23.38
C TYR A 6 -0.11 -9.38 -24.01
N ASN A 7 0.86 -9.05 -24.83
CA ASN A 7 1.71 -10.01 -25.49
C ASN A 7 2.57 -10.66 -24.39
N PHE A 8 2.10 -11.79 -23.84
CA PHE A 8 2.68 -12.54 -22.71
C PHE A 8 4.03 -13.21 -23.07
N ALA A 9 4.70 -12.72 -24.10
CA ALA A 9 5.89 -13.30 -24.72
C ALA A 9 7.16 -12.46 -24.46
N SER A 10 7.19 -11.65 -23.41
CA SER A 10 8.48 -11.13 -22.90
C SER A 10 9.15 -12.25 -22.10
N LYS A 11 10.47 -12.46 -22.22
CA LYS A 11 11.17 -13.48 -21.42
C LYS A 11 11.15 -13.08 -19.94
N PHE A 12 10.96 -14.07 -19.07
CA PHE A 12 11.07 -13.90 -17.62
C PHE A 12 12.47 -13.38 -17.31
N ASN A 13 12.53 -12.23 -16.67
CA ASN A 13 13.76 -11.49 -16.46
C ASN A 13 14.12 -11.45 -14.96
N ILE A 14 15.28 -10.87 -14.65
CA ILE A 14 15.80 -10.83 -13.28
C ILE A 14 14.90 -10.00 -12.34
N ILE A 15 14.20 -8.98 -12.84
CA ILE A 15 13.30 -8.12 -12.06
C ILE A 15 12.10 -8.94 -11.59
N ASP A 16 11.53 -9.77 -12.47
CA ASP A 16 10.39 -10.64 -12.13
C ASP A 16 10.77 -11.63 -11.02
N THR A 17 12.00 -12.14 -11.06
CA THR A 17 12.55 -13.02 -10.01
C THR A 17 12.69 -12.29 -8.68
N LEU A 18 13.19 -11.05 -8.71
CA LEU A 18 13.34 -10.20 -7.52
C LEU A 18 11.98 -9.86 -6.90
N LEU A 19 10.95 -9.63 -7.72
CA LEU A 19 9.58 -9.39 -7.26
C LEU A 19 8.99 -10.60 -6.55
N ILE A 20 9.12 -11.80 -7.13
CA ILE A 20 8.68 -13.05 -6.47
C ILE A 20 9.42 -13.25 -5.14
N ALA A 21 10.74 -13.07 -5.14
CA ALA A 21 11.55 -13.18 -3.93
C ALA A 21 11.12 -12.15 -2.87
N PHE A 22 10.74 -10.95 -3.27
CA PHE A 22 10.21 -9.91 -2.39
C PHE A 22 8.91 -10.35 -1.71
N PHE A 23 7.91 -10.85 -2.46
CA PHE A 23 6.68 -11.37 -1.85
C PHE A 23 6.93 -12.54 -0.89
N ILE A 24 7.80 -13.49 -1.29
CA ILE A 24 8.18 -14.64 -0.45
C ILE A 24 8.88 -14.17 0.83
N ALA A 25 9.77 -13.19 0.74
CA ALA A 25 10.46 -12.65 1.92
C ALA A 25 9.47 -12.06 2.93
N TRP A 26 8.45 -11.32 2.47
CA TRP A 26 7.39 -10.82 3.34
C TRP A 26 6.63 -11.93 4.06
N ILE A 27 6.29 -13.01 3.35
CA ILE A 27 5.62 -14.17 3.95
C ILE A 27 6.51 -14.80 5.03
N ILE A 28 7.79 -15.06 4.71
CA ILE A 28 8.73 -15.70 5.66
C ILE A 28 8.93 -14.83 6.90
N ILE A 29 9.14 -13.53 6.73
CA ILE A 29 9.32 -12.58 7.83
C ILE A 29 8.06 -12.51 8.68
N ALA A 30 6.89 -12.34 8.06
CA ALA A 30 5.63 -12.27 8.79
C ALA A 30 5.36 -13.59 9.53
N TYR A 31 5.55 -14.75 8.88
CA TYR A 31 5.40 -16.08 9.49
C TYR A 31 6.25 -16.23 10.74
N LYS A 32 7.52 -15.82 10.68
CA LYS A 32 8.48 -15.98 11.78
C LYS A 32 8.26 -15.00 12.94
N TYR A 33 7.85 -13.76 12.65
CA TYR A 33 7.90 -12.68 13.63
C TYR A 33 6.54 -12.09 14.03
N SER A 34 5.43 -12.45 13.38
CA SER A 34 4.12 -11.89 13.70
C SER A 34 3.30 -12.76 14.65
N ASP A 35 2.33 -12.15 15.32
CA ASP A 35 1.40 -12.85 16.21
C ASP A 35 0.27 -13.54 15.44
N TRP A 36 0.59 -14.69 14.84
CA TRP A 36 -0.39 -15.51 14.13
C TRP A 36 -1.42 -16.14 15.05
N LYS A 37 -1.13 -16.31 16.35
CA LYS A 37 -2.08 -16.90 17.30
C LYS A 37 -3.33 -16.02 17.43
N ASN A 38 -3.15 -14.71 17.41
CA ASN A 38 -4.24 -13.73 17.52
C ASN A 38 -4.58 -13.07 16.19
N TRP A 39 -4.29 -13.68 15.03
CA TRP A 39 -4.46 -13.05 13.70
C TRP A 39 -5.83 -12.36 13.49
N ARG A 40 -6.89 -12.90 14.09
CA ARG A 40 -8.27 -12.38 14.04
C ARG A 40 -8.42 -10.97 14.59
N THR A 41 -7.60 -10.56 15.56
CA THR A 41 -7.65 -9.20 16.13
C THR A 41 -7.09 -8.16 15.15
N TYR A 42 -6.15 -8.57 14.30
CA TYR A 42 -5.51 -7.70 13.31
C TYR A 42 -6.31 -7.66 11.99
N TYR A 43 -7.08 -8.70 11.70
CA TYR A 43 -7.83 -8.87 10.45
C TYR A 43 -8.68 -7.66 10.04
N PRO A 44 -9.46 -7.00 10.91
CA PRO A 44 -10.21 -5.80 10.50
C PRO A 44 -9.32 -4.67 9.97
N THR A 45 -8.12 -4.50 10.53
CA THR A 45 -7.17 -3.46 10.10
C THR A 45 -6.47 -3.85 8.80
N ILE A 46 -6.24 -5.15 8.57
CA ILE A 46 -5.75 -5.66 7.29
C ILE A 46 -6.75 -5.35 6.17
N ILE A 47 -8.03 -5.65 6.39
CA ILE A 47 -9.09 -5.36 5.43
C ILE A 47 -9.27 -3.86 5.22
N PHE A 48 -9.20 -3.06 6.30
CA PHE A 48 -9.21 -1.60 6.19
C PHE A 48 -8.11 -1.07 5.25
N TRP A 49 -6.88 -1.59 5.36
CA TRP A 49 -5.79 -1.21 4.47
C TRP A 49 -6.10 -1.56 3.02
N GLY A 50 -6.49 -2.80 2.75
CA GLY A 50 -6.83 -3.24 1.39
C GLY A 50 -8.01 -2.47 0.79
N LEU A 51 -9.06 -2.17 1.58
CA LEU A 51 -10.18 -1.36 1.11
C LEU A 51 -9.75 0.07 0.77
N GLY A 52 -8.84 0.67 1.53
CA GLY A 52 -8.27 1.98 1.19
C GLY A 52 -7.56 1.98 -0.16
N ASP A 53 -6.79 0.93 -0.45
CA ASP A 53 -6.14 0.74 -1.74
C ASP A 53 -7.14 0.52 -2.89
N MET A 54 -8.18 -0.28 -2.67
CA MET A 54 -9.26 -0.45 -3.65
C MET A 54 -10.00 0.86 -3.93
N ILE A 55 -10.30 1.66 -2.90
CA ILE A 55 -10.93 2.97 -3.04
C ILE A 55 -10.03 3.90 -3.86
N TYR A 56 -8.71 3.90 -3.62
CA TYR A 56 -7.76 4.63 -4.44
C TYR A 56 -7.81 4.17 -5.91
N ASN A 57 -7.73 2.87 -6.16
CA ASN A 57 -7.76 2.32 -7.50
C ASN A 57 -9.05 2.65 -8.28
N VAL A 58 -10.19 2.79 -7.58
CA VAL A 58 -11.46 3.24 -8.20
C VAL A 58 -11.46 4.75 -8.46
N ILE A 59 -11.16 5.58 -7.45
CA ILE A 59 -11.27 7.04 -7.55
C ILE A 59 -10.25 7.62 -8.53
N PHE A 60 -9.03 7.08 -8.54
CA PHE A 60 -7.92 7.57 -9.34
C PHE A 60 -7.71 6.73 -10.62
N CYS A 61 -8.69 5.91 -11.02
CA CYS A 61 -8.58 5.01 -12.17
C CYS A 61 -8.15 5.76 -13.46
N ASP A 62 -8.86 6.85 -13.77
CA ASP A 62 -8.63 7.70 -14.95
C ASP A 62 -7.46 8.68 -14.78
N THR A 63 -7.09 8.99 -13.53
CA THR A 63 -6.07 10.00 -13.17
C THR A 63 -5.15 9.47 -12.08
N PRO A 64 -4.39 8.40 -12.36
CA PRO A 64 -3.59 7.74 -11.32
C PRO A 64 -2.50 8.66 -10.78
N LEU A 65 -2.17 8.55 -9.50
CA LEU A 65 -1.02 9.27 -8.94
C LEU A 65 0.26 8.44 -9.11
N TRP A 66 0.14 7.13 -8.92
CA TRP A 66 1.18 6.16 -9.25
C TRP A 66 0.52 4.84 -9.66
N LYS A 67 1.28 3.98 -10.35
CA LYS A 67 0.83 2.68 -10.85
C LYS A 67 1.97 1.67 -10.83
N TYR A 68 1.65 0.40 -10.58
CA TYR A 68 2.55 -0.70 -10.93
C TYR A 68 2.64 -0.85 -12.45
N ALA A 69 3.84 -1.14 -12.94
CA ALA A 69 4.15 -1.21 -14.37
C ALA A 69 4.98 -2.45 -14.74
N ASP A 70 4.94 -3.49 -13.91
CA ASP A 70 5.69 -4.71 -14.16
C ASP A 70 5.28 -5.38 -15.48
N PRO A 71 6.21 -5.76 -16.37
CA PRO A 71 5.87 -6.35 -17.67
C PRO A 71 5.16 -7.71 -17.58
N TRP A 72 5.38 -8.49 -16.52
CA TRP A 72 4.87 -9.85 -16.36
C TRP A 72 3.63 -9.91 -15.47
N PHE A 73 3.68 -9.27 -14.31
CA PHE A 73 2.52 -9.19 -13.43
C PHE A 73 1.48 -8.22 -14.00
N GLY A 74 1.92 -7.13 -14.64
CA GLY A 74 1.04 -6.02 -14.96
C GLY A 74 0.49 -5.36 -13.69
N HIS A 75 -0.19 -4.23 -13.90
CA HIS A 75 -0.74 -3.43 -12.81
C HIS A 75 -1.65 -4.23 -11.86
N ILE A 76 -2.65 -4.91 -12.43
CA ILE A 76 -3.74 -5.54 -11.67
C ILE A 76 -3.22 -6.67 -10.78
N LEU A 77 -2.36 -7.54 -11.31
CA LEU A 77 -1.84 -8.66 -10.51
C LEU A 77 -0.90 -8.15 -9.43
N SER A 78 -0.08 -7.13 -9.71
CA SER A 78 0.77 -6.50 -8.69
C SER A 78 -0.06 -5.88 -7.55
N ASP A 79 -1.17 -5.19 -7.85
CA ASP A 79 -2.08 -4.67 -6.82
C ASP A 79 -2.67 -5.81 -5.99
N ILE A 80 -3.21 -6.85 -6.64
CA ILE A 80 -3.82 -7.98 -5.95
C ILE A 80 -2.81 -8.67 -5.05
N LEU A 81 -1.60 -8.98 -5.54
CA LEU A 81 -0.54 -9.61 -4.76
C LEU A 81 -0.14 -8.74 -3.57
N THR A 82 -0.04 -7.42 -3.77
CA THR A 82 0.25 -6.48 -2.68
C THR A 82 -0.86 -6.50 -1.64
N MET A 83 -2.12 -6.46 -2.06
CA MET A 83 -3.27 -6.44 -1.17
C MET A 83 -3.46 -7.76 -0.40
N VAL A 84 -3.18 -8.92 -1.02
CA VAL A 84 -3.41 -10.23 -0.40
C VAL A 84 -2.18 -10.81 0.30
N ILE A 85 -0.98 -10.30 0.03
CA ILE A 85 0.28 -10.78 0.64
C ILE A 85 0.92 -9.67 1.47
N ILE A 86 1.27 -8.55 0.85
CA ILE A 86 2.09 -7.52 1.49
C ILE A 86 1.32 -6.83 2.60
N PHE A 87 0.08 -6.35 2.36
CA PHE A 87 -0.69 -5.66 3.39
C PHE A 87 -0.99 -6.54 4.61
N PRO A 88 -1.44 -7.80 4.48
CA PRO A 88 -1.62 -8.69 5.62
C PRO A 88 -0.33 -8.94 6.39
N CYS A 89 0.77 -9.24 5.69
CA CYS A 89 2.07 -9.49 6.32
C CYS A 89 2.58 -8.25 7.07
N ALA A 90 2.52 -7.09 6.43
CA ALA A 90 2.98 -5.83 6.98
C ALA A 90 2.11 -5.37 8.18
N ALA A 91 0.79 -5.40 8.06
CA ALA A 91 -0.09 -5.02 9.17
C ALA A 91 0.05 -5.96 10.36
N LEU A 92 0.15 -7.27 10.15
CA LEU A 92 0.40 -8.23 11.22
C LEU A 92 1.71 -7.90 11.94
N LEU A 93 2.80 -7.73 11.20
CA LEU A 93 4.11 -7.45 11.78
C LEU A 93 4.15 -6.09 12.50
N TYR A 94 3.57 -5.06 11.89
CA TYR A 94 3.45 -3.70 12.45
C TYR A 94 2.67 -3.69 13.77
N LEU A 95 1.50 -4.35 13.80
CA LEU A 95 0.63 -4.31 14.97
C LEU A 95 1.14 -5.22 16.10
N THR A 96 1.78 -6.34 15.76
CA THR A 96 2.39 -7.27 16.73
C THR A 96 3.44 -6.57 17.60
N HIS A 97 4.31 -5.77 16.98
CA HIS A 97 5.45 -5.14 17.66
C HIS A 97 5.22 -3.68 18.02
N PHE A 98 3.99 -3.19 17.94
CA PHE A 98 3.71 -1.78 18.17
C PHE A 98 4.02 -1.39 19.63
N PRO A 99 4.93 -0.44 19.87
CA PRO A 99 5.45 -0.19 21.22
C PRO A 99 4.45 0.55 22.13
N LYS A 100 4.67 0.44 23.45
CA LYS A 100 3.79 1.07 24.46
C LYS A 100 4.12 2.54 24.73
N THR A 101 5.40 2.92 24.71
CA THR A 101 5.87 4.28 25.06
C THR A 101 5.82 5.24 23.86
N VAL A 102 5.46 6.51 24.11
CA VAL A 102 5.18 7.52 23.05
C VAL A 102 6.36 7.73 22.10
N TYR A 103 7.57 7.96 22.62
CA TYR A 103 8.75 8.17 21.76
C TYR A 103 9.07 6.95 20.89
N LYS A 104 8.91 5.73 21.44
CA LYS A 104 9.09 4.50 20.65
C LYS A 104 8.00 4.36 19.58
N LYS A 105 6.75 4.77 19.85
CA LYS A 105 5.68 4.76 18.84
C LYS A 105 6.02 5.65 17.65
N ILE A 106 6.48 6.86 17.92
CA ILE A 106 6.87 7.81 16.87
C ILE A 106 8.03 7.24 16.04
N ALA A 107 9.11 6.80 16.71
CA ALA A 107 10.26 6.20 16.01
C ALA A 107 9.86 4.95 15.21
N TYR A 108 8.98 4.12 15.75
CA TYR A 108 8.49 2.92 15.10
C TYR A 108 7.67 3.24 13.85
N ILE A 109 6.76 4.23 13.91
CA ILE A 109 6.02 4.68 12.73
C ILE A 109 6.99 5.17 11.65
N PHE A 110 7.96 6.01 12.00
CA PHE A 110 8.95 6.48 11.03
C PHE A 110 9.79 5.35 10.42
N PHE A 111 10.16 4.34 11.21
CA PHE A 111 10.83 3.14 10.66
C PHE A 111 10.01 2.49 9.54
N TRP A 112 8.70 2.33 9.73
CA TRP A 112 7.81 1.78 8.71
C TRP A 112 7.63 2.71 7.51
N VAL A 113 7.51 4.02 7.74
CA VAL A 113 7.46 5.03 6.67
C VAL A 113 8.72 4.96 5.80
N PHE A 114 9.90 4.95 6.41
CA PHE A 114 11.17 4.84 5.68
C PHE A 114 11.30 3.51 4.95
N THR A 115 10.83 2.41 5.55
CA THR A 115 10.86 1.08 4.93
C THR A 115 10.02 1.05 3.67
N PHE A 116 8.75 1.46 3.73
CA PHE A 116 7.85 1.45 2.56
C PHE A 116 8.26 2.47 1.50
N THR A 117 8.69 3.66 1.91
CA THR A 117 9.20 4.67 0.97
C THR A 117 10.49 4.20 0.30
N GLY A 118 11.40 3.54 1.03
CA GLY A 118 12.63 2.98 0.48
C GLY A 118 12.36 1.84 -0.51
N ILE A 119 11.43 0.94 -0.17
CA ILE A 119 10.95 -0.11 -1.06
C ILE A 119 10.40 0.50 -2.36
N GLU A 120 9.50 1.47 -2.24
CA GLU A 120 8.89 2.13 -3.40
C GLU A 120 9.93 2.85 -4.26
N PHE A 121 10.90 3.51 -3.64
CA PHE A 121 12.01 4.15 -4.35
C PHE A 121 12.81 3.12 -5.17
N ILE A 122 13.14 1.97 -4.60
CA ILE A 122 13.83 0.88 -5.31
C ILE A 122 12.98 0.41 -6.49
N PHE A 123 11.69 0.12 -6.29
CA PHE A 123 10.79 -0.34 -7.36
C PHE A 123 10.56 0.70 -8.44
N THR A 124 10.60 1.99 -8.10
CA THR A 124 10.57 3.08 -9.08
C THR A 124 11.84 3.10 -9.91
N LYS A 125 13.01 2.86 -9.31
CA LYS A 125 14.29 2.76 -10.05
C LYS A 125 14.38 1.52 -10.94
N LEU A 126 13.70 0.44 -10.57
CA LEU A 126 13.57 -0.77 -11.38
C LEU A 126 12.52 -0.64 -12.49
N GLY A 127 11.74 0.44 -12.52
CA GLY A 127 10.66 0.65 -13.50
C GLY A 127 9.37 -0.13 -13.20
N SER A 128 9.29 -0.82 -12.06
CA SER A 128 8.10 -1.57 -11.63
C SER A 128 7.02 -0.67 -11.02
N ILE A 129 7.36 0.56 -10.62
CA ILE A 129 6.43 1.61 -10.18
C ILE A 129 6.68 2.86 -11.02
N ILE A 130 5.60 3.47 -11.51
CA ILE A 130 5.63 4.69 -12.30
C ILE A 130 4.77 5.76 -11.64
N TYR A 131 5.31 6.98 -11.56
CA TYR A 131 4.62 8.16 -11.05
C TYR A 131 3.93 8.94 -12.17
N PHE A 132 2.76 9.47 -11.85
CA PHE A 132 1.89 10.24 -12.72
C PHE A 132 1.38 11.47 -11.97
N ASN A 133 0.77 12.42 -12.68
CA ASN A 133 0.04 13.55 -12.10
C ASN A 133 0.81 14.31 -10.98
N SER A 134 2.11 14.51 -11.19
CA SER A 134 3.02 15.20 -10.25
C SER A 134 3.24 14.49 -8.92
N TRP A 135 2.87 13.20 -8.81
CA TRP A 135 3.28 12.37 -7.70
C TRP A 135 4.80 12.23 -7.67
N THR A 136 5.36 12.21 -6.46
CA THR A 136 6.80 12.07 -6.23
C THR A 136 7.03 11.18 -5.02
N ILE A 137 8.26 10.75 -4.81
CA ILE A 137 8.63 9.97 -3.63
C ILE A 137 8.34 10.71 -2.30
N ILE A 138 8.28 12.04 -2.32
CA ILE A 138 7.91 12.84 -1.15
C ILE A 138 6.42 12.64 -0.83
N TRP A 139 5.56 12.63 -1.85
CA TRP A 139 4.14 12.32 -1.67
C TRP A 139 3.93 10.90 -1.18
N SER A 140 4.76 9.95 -1.61
CA SER A 140 4.78 8.59 -1.06
C SER A 140 5.18 8.54 0.41
N ALA A 141 6.18 9.33 0.81
CA ALA A 141 6.55 9.44 2.23
C ALA A 141 5.40 10.04 3.07
N VAL A 142 4.72 11.06 2.57
CA VAL A 142 3.52 11.65 3.20
C VAL A 142 2.40 10.62 3.29
N HIS A 143 2.14 9.88 2.21
CA HIS A 143 1.18 8.78 2.15
C HIS A 143 1.45 7.73 3.21
N ASN A 144 2.67 7.19 3.21
CA ASN A 144 3.10 6.19 4.17
C ASN A 144 2.98 6.71 5.61
N THR A 145 3.28 7.99 5.85
CA THR A 145 3.13 8.61 7.17
C THR A 145 1.70 8.51 7.68
N TYR A 146 0.73 9.09 6.97
CA TYR A 146 -0.66 9.05 7.46
C TYR A 146 -1.22 7.62 7.43
N GLN A 147 -0.79 6.77 6.50
CA GLN A 147 -1.24 5.38 6.40
C GLN A 147 -0.89 4.59 7.67
N PHE A 148 0.37 4.61 8.11
CA PHE A 148 0.75 3.88 9.34
C PHE A 148 0.07 4.46 10.60
N PHE A 149 -0.20 5.77 10.65
CA PHE A 149 -1.03 6.36 11.70
C PHE A 149 -2.48 5.83 11.63
N LEU A 150 -3.09 5.79 10.46
CA LEU A 150 -4.45 5.28 10.26
C LEU A 150 -4.57 3.80 10.63
N LEU A 151 -3.59 2.96 10.28
CA LEU A 151 -3.60 1.54 10.68
C LEU A 151 -3.60 1.39 12.20
N ARG A 152 -2.76 2.17 12.90
CA ARG A 152 -2.75 2.14 14.36
C ARG A 152 -4.05 2.67 14.92
N LEU A 153 -4.58 3.77 14.37
CA LEU A 153 -5.84 4.36 14.81
C LEU A 153 -6.99 3.37 14.60
N HIS A 154 -7.07 2.71 13.45
CA HIS A 154 -8.11 1.76 13.12
C HIS A 154 -8.14 0.57 14.07
N HIS A 155 -6.96 0.05 14.44
CA HIS A 155 -6.87 -1.04 15.41
C HIS A 155 -7.44 -0.67 16.80
N HIS A 156 -7.50 0.61 17.17
CA HIS A 156 -8.06 1.07 18.45
C HIS A 156 -9.47 1.65 18.33
N ASN A 157 -9.73 2.41 17.27
CA ASN A 157 -10.98 3.09 17.02
C ASN A 157 -11.26 3.10 15.50
N PRO A 158 -11.92 2.05 14.98
CA PRO A 158 -12.22 1.91 13.56
C PRO A 158 -13.02 3.07 12.97
N LEU A 159 -14.03 3.57 13.69
CA LEU A 159 -14.90 4.65 13.19
C LEU A 159 -14.13 5.95 13.00
N LEU A 160 -13.29 6.31 13.97
CA LEU A 160 -12.45 7.51 13.87
C LEU A 160 -11.42 7.37 12.76
N ALA A 161 -10.88 6.17 12.54
CA ALA A 161 -9.96 5.92 11.43
C ALA A 161 -10.62 6.08 10.06
N TRP A 162 -11.86 5.59 9.89
CA TRP A 162 -12.62 5.80 8.65
C TRP A 162 -12.92 7.28 8.40
N ALA A 163 -13.37 8.01 9.42
CA ALA A 163 -13.60 9.45 9.31
C ALA A 163 -12.32 10.20 8.90
N ALA A 164 -11.18 9.87 9.52
CA ALA A 164 -9.89 10.44 9.17
C ALA A 164 -9.43 10.05 7.75
N ALA A 165 -9.63 8.80 7.34
CA ALA A 165 -9.28 8.32 6.01
C ALA A 165 -10.07 9.05 4.91
N PHE A 166 -11.39 9.23 5.08
CA PHE A 166 -12.20 9.99 4.13
C PHE A 166 -11.84 11.48 4.09
N LEU A 167 -11.51 12.07 5.23
CA LEU A 167 -11.01 13.45 5.28
C LEU A 167 -9.69 13.59 4.51
N ILE A 168 -8.73 12.68 4.74
CA ILE A 168 -7.45 12.66 4.04
C ILE A 168 -7.66 12.46 2.53
N LEU A 169 -8.56 11.53 2.14
CA LEU A 169 -8.92 11.33 0.75
C LEU A 169 -9.44 12.62 0.09
N ALA A 170 -10.36 13.33 0.74
CA ALA A 170 -10.87 14.61 0.23
C ALA A 170 -9.76 15.67 0.07
N VAL A 171 -8.82 15.72 1.03
CA VAL A 171 -7.64 16.61 0.95
C VAL A 171 -6.75 16.22 -0.22
N ILE A 172 -6.43 14.94 -0.40
CA ILE A 172 -5.61 14.44 -1.52
C ILE A 172 -6.29 14.73 -2.85
N MET A 173 -7.59 14.46 -2.99
CA MET A 173 -8.36 14.80 -4.19
C MET A 173 -8.27 16.29 -4.51
N SER A 174 -8.36 17.16 -3.49
CA SER A 174 -8.24 18.61 -3.67
C SER A 174 -6.84 19.03 -4.12
N ILE A 175 -5.78 18.49 -3.51
CA ILE A 175 -4.38 18.78 -3.85
C ILE A 175 -4.07 18.39 -5.30
N PHE A 176 -4.49 17.20 -5.71
CA PHE A 176 -4.25 16.66 -7.05
C PHE A 176 -5.35 17.04 -8.07
N LYS A 177 -6.27 17.94 -7.68
CA LYS A 177 -7.33 18.47 -8.54
C LYS A 177 -8.24 17.39 -9.15
N ILE A 178 -8.50 16.32 -8.40
CA ILE A 178 -9.44 15.28 -8.76
C ILE A 178 -10.87 15.76 -8.48
N PRO A 179 -11.77 15.77 -9.48
CA PRO A 179 -13.11 16.28 -9.30
C PRO A 179 -13.95 15.36 -8.41
N PHE A 180 -14.59 15.92 -7.38
CA PHE A 180 -15.48 15.17 -6.48
C PHE A 180 -16.71 14.58 -7.17
N SER A 181 -17.06 15.03 -8.38
CA SER A 181 -18.16 14.48 -9.18
C SER A 181 -17.94 13.02 -9.59
N ILE A 182 -16.71 12.49 -9.49
CA ILE A 182 -16.42 11.05 -9.68
C ILE A 182 -17.16 10.20 -8.65
N LEU A 183 -17.45 10.72 -7.45
CA LEU A 183 -18.12 9.97 -6.38
C LEU A 183 -19.63 9.79 -6.62
N THR A 184 -20.20 10.51 -7.58
CA THR A 184 -21.64 10.51 -7.89
C THR A 184 -21.96 9.94 -9.28
N LYS A 185 -20.95 9.45 -10.01
CA LYS A 185 -21.11 8.75 -11.29
C LYS A 185 -21.43 7.28 -11.06
#